data_AF-A0A9D6TG22-F1
#
_entry.id   AF-A0A9D6TG22-F1
#
_cell.length_a   1.000
_cell.length_b   1.000
_cell.length_c   1.000
_cell.angle_alpha   90.00
_cell.angle_beta   90.00
_cell.angle_gamma   90.00
#
_symmetry.space_group_name_H-M   'P 1'
#
loop_
_entity.id
_entity.type
_entity.pdbx_description
1 polymer ?
#
loop_
_entity_poly.entity_id
_entity_poly.type
_entity_poly.pdbx_seq_one_letter_code
_entity_poly.pdbx_strand_id
1 'polypeptide(L)'
;MNFDFKLLLQSGRRGLKYLLPLIAAAIAIGYFALRPIPVTRHLVAAGTVQAEVMGTGTLAARVKVVLSPKIQGRLMEVLADQNDRVNGGQLLARLD
;
A
#
# COMPACT_ATOMS: atom_id res chain seq x y z
N MET A 1 -20.50 1.77 72.67
CA MET A 1 -20.53 2.42 71.33
C MET A 1 -21.66 1.75 70.59
N ASN A 2 -22.89 2.22 70.82
CA ASN A 2 -24.10 1.44 70.59
C ASN A 2 -24.62 1.72 69.18
N PHE A 3 -24.46 0.73 68.30
CA PHE A 3 -25.12 0.69 67.01
C PHE A 3 -26.61 0.46 67.24
N ASP A 4 -27.40 1.51 67.02
CA ASP A 4 -28.86 1.45 67.10
C ASP A 4 -29.44 0.55 66.00
N PHE A 5 -29.68 -0.70 66.38
CA PHE A 5 -30.37 -1.76 65.63
C PHE A 5 -31.86 -1.45 65.35
N LYS A 6 -32.32 -0.24 65.70
CA LYS A 6 -33.73 0.19 65.70
C LYS A 6 -34.26 0.67 64.35
N LEU A 7 -33.42 0.69 63.31
CA LEU A 7 -33.82 1.05 61.94
C LEU A 7 -34.37 -0.13 61.12
N LEU A 8 -34.36 -1.35 61.66
CA LEU A 8 -34.70 -2.56 60.91
C LEU A 8 -36.18 -3.02 61.03
N LEU A 9 -36.98 -2.46 61.97
CA LEU A 9 -38.31 -3.01 62.26
C LEU A 9 -39.53 -2.19 61.82
N GLN A 10 -39.39 -1.11 61.05
CA GLN A 10 -40.56 -0.30 60.63
C GLN A 10 -40.65 0.13 59.15
N SER A 11 -39.70 -0.29 58.29
CA SER A 11 -39.72 0.03 56.83
C SER A 11 -39.78 -1.21 55.92
N GLY A 12 -40.28 -2.33 56.43
CA GLY A 12 -40.26 -3.66 55.80
C GLY A 12 -41.04 -3.85 54.48
N ARG A 13 -41.73 -2.83 53.96
CA ARG A 13 -42.36 -2.87 52.63
C ARG A 13 -41.92 -1.78 51.67
N ARG A 14 -41.18 -0.76 52.13
CA ARG A 14 -40.73 0.37 51.29
C ARG A 14 -39.27 0.22 50.88
N GLY A 15 -38.38 -0.20 51.78
CA GLY A 15 -36.97 -0.44 51.45
C GLY A 15 -36.76 -1.56 50.43
N LEU A 16 -37.56 -2.64 50.53
CA LEU A 16 -37.50 -3.77 49.59
C LEU A 16 -37.89 -3.39 48.15
N LYS A 17 -38.79 -2.39 47.99
CA LYS A 17 -39.19 -1.89 46.67
C LYS A 17 -38.05 -1.18 45.94
N TYR A 18 -37.10 -0.60 46.67
CA TYR A 18 -35.94 0.11 46.09
C TYR A 18 -34.70 -0.77 45.95
N LEU A 19 -34.63 -1.90 46.66
CA LEU A 19 -33.56 -2.89 46.49
C LEU A 19 -33.58 -3.54 45.09
N LEU A 20 -34.77 -3.87 44.58
CA LEU A 20 -34.93 -4.48 43.26
C LEU A 20 -34.40 -3.60 42.10
N PRO A 21 -34.77 -2.31 41.98
CA PRO A 21 -34.22 -1.44 40.94
C PRO A 21 -32.74 -1.14 41.15
N LEU A 22 -32.25 -1.07 42.39
CA LEU A 22 -30.83 -0.86 42.69
C LEU A 22 -29.98 -2.03 42.18
N ILE A 23 -30.42 -3.26 42.44
CA ILE A 23 -29.76 -4.48 41.95
C ILE A 23 -29.82 -4.52 40.42
N ALA A 24 -30.97 -4.21 39.81
CA ALA A 24 -31.11 -4.14 38.36
C ALA A 24 -30.18 -3.09 37.73
N ALA A 25 -30.02 -1.93 38.36
CA ALA A 25 -29.10 -0.88 37.91
C ALA A 25 -27.64 -1.33 38.04
N ALA A 26 -27.27 -1.96 39.15
CA ALA A 26 -25.93 -2.50 39.34
C ALA A 26 -25.59 -3.58 38.30
N ILE A 27 -26.54 -4.47 38.01
CA ILE A 27 -26.40 -5.50 36.96
C ILE A 27 -26.27 -4.87 35.57
N ALA A 28 -27.10 -3.86 35.26
CA ALA A 28 -27.04 -3.16 33.98
C ALA A 28 -25.71 -2.45 33.78
N ILE A 29 -25.23 -1.71 34.79
CA ILE A 29 -23.94 -1.02 34.75
C ILE A 29 -22.79 -2.03 34.60
N GLY A 30 -22.81 -3.11 35.37
CA GLY A 30 -21.82 -4.19 35.24
C GLY A 30 -21.82 -4.78 33.83
N TYR A 31 -23.00 -5.06 33.28
CA TYR A 31 -23.12 -5.60 31.92
C TYR A 31 -22.57 -4.64 30.87
N PHE A 32 -22.93 -3.35 30.91
CA PHE A 32 -22.45 -2.35 29.94
C PHE A 32 -20.96 -2.06 30.05
N ALA A 33 -20.40 -2.04 31.26
CA ALA A 33 -18.97 -1.82 31.49
C ALA A 33 -18.11 -3.03 31.06
N LEU A 34 -18.65 -4.25 31.15
CA LEU A 34 -17.95 -5.48 30.80
C LEU A 34 -18.21 -5.94 29.35
N ARG A 35 -18.90 -5.15 28.51
CA ARG A 35 -19.16 -5.54 27.12
C ARG A 35 -17.85 -5.56 26.33
N PRO A 36 -17.48 -6.69 25.72
CA PRO A 36 -16.34 -6.74 24.83
C PRO A 36 -16.54 -5.77 23.66
N ILE A 37 -15.53 -4.94 23.39
CA ILE A 37 -15.53 -4.03 22.24
C ILE A 37 -15.22 -4.87 20.99
N PRO A 38 -16.07 -4.85 19.94
CA PRO A 38 -15.78 -5.57 18.71
C PRO A 38 -14.58 -4.92 18.01
N VAL A 39 -13.57 -5.72 17.69
CA VAL A 39 -12.37 -5.30 16.96
C VAL A 39 -12.17 -6.14 15.72
N THR A 40 -11.77 -5.51 14.62
CA THR A 40 -11.41 -6.22 13.39
C THR A 40 -10.09 -6.94 13.61
N ARG A 41 -10.09 -8.26 13.39
CA ARG A 41 -8.90 -9.09 13.51
C ARG A 41 -8.33 -9.37 12.13
N HIS A 42 -7.02 -9.23 12.00
CA HIS A 42 -6.28 -9.64 10.81
C HIS A 42 -5.25 -10.69 11.22
N LEU A 43 -5.19 -11.79 10.47
CA LEU A 43 -4.18 -12.83 10.66
C LEU A 43 -2.86 -12.34 10.08
N VAL A 44 -1.84 -12.23 10.92
CA VAL A 44 -0.48 -11.88 10.47
C VAL A 44 0.19 -13.14 9.94
N ALA A 45 0.62 -13.10 8.69
CA ALA A 45 1.39 -14.16 8.06
C ALA A 45 2.73 -13.59 7.57
N ALA A 46 3.79 -14.40 7.65
CA ALA A 46 5.07 -14.04 7.07
C ALA A 46 4.94 -14.04 5.53
N GLY A 47 5.38 -12.95 4.91
CA GLY A 47 5.41 -12.79 3.46
C GLY A 47 6.60 -11.92 3.07
N THR A 48 7.09 -12.09 1.86
CA THR A 48 8.18 -11.29 1.32
C THR A 48 7.66 -9.94 0.84
N VAL A 49 8.26 -8.86 1.36
CA VAL A 49 7.98 -7.49 0.89
C VAL A 49 8.98 -7.17 -0.22
N GLN A 50 8.48 -6.98 -1.44
CA GLN A 50 9.31 -6.59 -2.59
C GLN A 50 9.32 -5.07 -2.70
N ALA A 51 10.51 -4.48 -2.60
CA ALA A 51 10.72 -3.07 -2.91
C ALA A 51 11.22 -2.99 -4.35
N GLU A 52 10.34 -2.59 -5.27
CA GLU A 52 10.69 -2.36 -6.67
C GLU A 52 10.90 -0.86 -6.90
N VAL A 53 11.98 -0.52 -7.60
CA VAL A 53 12.27 0.86 -8.02
C VAL A 53 12.12 0.93 -9.54
N MET A 54 11.15 1.73 -10.00
CA MET A 54 10.92 1.93 -11.41
C MET A 54 12.00 2.86 -11.98
N GLY A 55 12.93 2.32 -12.75
CA GLY A 55 13.91 3.07 -13.53
C GLY A 55 13.64 2.92 -15.02
N THR A 56 13.66 4.03 -15.77
CA THR A 56 13.59 3.98 -17.24
C THR A 56 14.94 3.62 -17.83
N GLY A 57 14.99 2.55 -18.64
CA GLY A 57 16.15 2.20 -19.47
C GLY A 57 15.85 2.44 -20.95
N THR A 58 16.74 3.15 -21.65
CA THR A 58 16.66 3.32 -23.11
C THR A 58 17.63 2.37 -23.79
N LEU A 59 17.14 1.58 -24.75
CA LEU A 59 17.99 0.73 -25.58
C LEU A 59 18.69 1.58 -26.63
N ALA A 60 20.02 1.49 -26.69
CA ALA A 60 20.84 2.14 -27.70
C ALA A 60 21.83 1.14 -28.30
N ALA A 61 22.24 1.39 -29.55
CA ALA A 61 23.27 0.59 -30.19
C ALA A 61 24.59 0.72 -29.41
N ARG A 62 25.23 -0.42 -29.10
CA ARG A 62 26.54 -0.45 -28.44
C ARG A 62 27.62 0.25 -29.27
N VAL A 63 27.52 0.15 -30.59
CA VAL A 63 28.43 0.79 -31.55
C VAL A 63 27.60 1.55 -32.57
N LYS A 64 27.88 2.84 -32.72
CA LYS A 64 27.30 3.71 -33.74
C LYS A 64 28.43 4.30 -34.55
N VAL A 65 28.36 4.18 -35.87
CA VAL A 65 29.33 4.77 -36.80
C VAL A 65 28.61 5.83 -37.62
N VAL A 66 29.17 7.05 -37.64
CA VAL A 66 28.73 8.13 -38.53
C VAL A 66 29.67 8.13 -39.73
N LEU A 67 29.12 8.05 -40.93
CA LEU A 67 29.88 8.02 -42.16
C LEU A 67 29.91 9.42 -42.78
N SER A 68 31.11 9.86 -43.17
CA SER A 68 31.32 11.11 -43.88
C SER A 68 32.24 10.86 -45.08
N PRO A 69 31.98 11.47 -46.25
CA PRO A 69 32.91 11.42 -47.38
C PRO A 69 34.27 12.02 -47.01
N LYS A 70 35.36 11.40 -47.48
CA LYS A 70 36.73 11.91 -47.28
C LYS A 70 37.14 12.97 -48.31
N ILE A 71 36.39 13.08 -49.39
CA ILE A 71 36.61 14.00 -50.51
C ILE A 71 35.38 14.88 -50.69
N GLN A 72 35.58 16.05 -51.28
CA GLN A 72 34.47 16.89 -51.73
C GLN A 72 33.96 16.35 -53.07
N GLY A 73 32.64 16.45 -53.28
CA GLY A 73 31.99 16.02 -54.50
C GLY A 73 30.47 16.13 -54.38
N ARG A 74 29.78 16.06 -55.52
CA ARG A 74 28.31 16.05 -55.58
C ARG A 74 27.80 14.64 -55.36
N LEU A 75 26.78 14.47 -54.51
CA LEU A 75 26.10 13.18 -54.34
C LEU A 75 25.34 12.82 -55.62
N MET A 76 25.78 11.76 -56.30
CA MET A 76 25.18 11.31 -57.56
C MET A 76 24.12 10.24 -57.37
N GLU A 77 24.40 9.27 -56.49
CA GLU A 77 23.52 8.15 -56.20
C GLU A 77 23.68 7.69 -54.74
N VAL A 78 22.59 7.19 -54.18
CA VAL A 78 22.52 6.53 -52.87
C VAL A 78 22.07 5.10 -53.12
N LEU A 79 22.85 4.12 -52.65
CA LEU A 79 22.67 2.69 -52.92
C LEU A 79 22.15 1.89 -51.73
N ALA A 80 21.99 2.52 -50.57
CA ALA A 80 21.44 1.92 -49.35
C ALA A 80 20.43 2.88 -48.71
N ASP A 81 19.33 2.34 -48.19
CA ASP A 81 18.28 3.11 -47.52
C ASP A 81 18.27 2.85 -46.00
N GLN A 82 17.40 3.56 -45.28
CA GLN A 82 17.20 3.39 -43.85
C GLN A 82 16.68 1.99 -43.56
N ASN A 83 17.26 1.38 -42.51
CA ASN A 83 16.99 0.02 -42.04
C ASN A 83 17.61 -1.10 -42.88
N ASP A 84 18.33 -0.77 -43.96
CA ASP A 84 19.09 -1.78 -44.68
C ASP A 84 20.27 -2.28 -43.86
N ARG A 85 20.54 -3.59 -43.96
CA ARG A 85 21.76 -4.18 -43.43
C ARG A 85 22.87 -4.01 -44.45
N VAL A 86 23.99 -3.45 -44.00
CA VAL A 86 25.17 -3.21 -44.83
C VAL A 86 26.40 -3.88 -44.23
N ASN A 87 27.34 -4.24 -45.10
CA ASN A 87 28.60 -4.88 -44.70
C ASN A 87 29.79 -3.91 -44.77
N GLY A 88 30.86 -4.23 -44.04
CA GLY A 88 32.11 -3.47 -44.14
C GLY A 88 32.68 -3.50 -45.56
N GLY A 89 32.96 -2.31 -46.11
CA GLY A 89 33.48 -2.15 -47.48
C GLY A 89 32.42 -2.09 -48.57
N GLN A 90 31.13 -2.20 -48.25
CA GLN A 90 30.05 -2.04 -49.21
C GLN A 90 29.96 -0.59 -49.72
N LEU A 91 29.70 -0.41 -51.02
CA LEU A 91 29.45 0.89 -51.63
C LEU A 91 28.04 1.38 -51.22
N LEU A 92 27.98 2.52 -50.54
CA LEU A 92 26.72 3.09 -50.03
C LEU A 92 26.22 4.29 -50.84
N ALA A 93 27.14 5.04 -51.46
CA ALA A 93 26.83 6.22 -52.26
C ALA A 93 27.99 6.52 -53.23
N ARG A 94 27.70 7.17 -54.36
CA ARG A 94 28.70 7.65 -55.32
C ARG A 94 28.74 9.17 -55.35
N LEU A 95 29.95 9.72 -55.41
CA LEU A 95 30.21 11.14 -55.53
C LEU A 95 30.93 11.42 -56.85
N ASP A 96 30.67 12.60 -57.43
CA ASP A 96 31.37 13.17 -58.60
C ASP A 96 32.09 14.46 -58.23
#